data_AF-A0A0C9U9Y7-F1
#
_entry.id   AF-A0A0C9U9Y7-F1
#
_cell.length_a   1.000
_cell.length_b   1.000
_cell.length_c   1.000
_cell.angle_alpha   90.00
_cell.angle_beta   90.00
_cell.angle_gamma   90.00
#
_symmetry.space_group_name_H-M   'P 1'
#
loop_
_entity.id
_entity.type
_entity.pdbx_description
1 polymer ?
#
loop_
_entity_poly.entity_id
_entity_poly.type
_entity_poly.pdbx_seq_one_letter_code
_entity_poly.pdbx_strand_id
1 'polypeptide(L)'
;MHIGMVALLDVDGISASKVIRNFKVKKVHCVQTFQWACDVPITWGKCYITESLSQVCELMDDIWKDHPEDQPNFLFYDDACNLVCHMVTSHPEPLWLRSTRFIVDAFHYMTHRATDAVCHPWCNPSPTDGSRPDLLISQVNEAEEVIL
;
A
#
# COMPACT_ATOMS: atom_id res chain seq x y z
N MET A 1 -11.71 -0.80 -55.72
CA MET A 1 -11.21 -0.83 -54.33
C MET A 1 -10.70 -2.24 -54.06
N HIS A 2 -9.40 -2.49 -54.31
CA HIS A 2 -8.79 -3.79 -54.00
C HIS A 2 -8.53 -3.85 -52.51
N ILE A 3 -9.25 -4.73 -51.82
CA ILE A 3 -8.90 -5.15 -50.46
C ILE A 3 -7.63 -5.99 -50.62
N GLY A 4 -6.48 -5.38 -50.37
CA GLY A 4 -5.22 -6.10 -50.31
C GLY A 4 -5.33 -7.19 -49.25
N MET A 5 -5.19 -8.44 -49.68
CA MET A 5 -5.22 -9.59 -48.80
C MET A 5 -3.98 -9.51 -47.90
N VAL A 6 -4.17 -9.11 -46.64
CA VAL A 6 -3.09 -9.03 -45.66
C VAL A 6 -2.67 -10.46 -45.33
N ALA A 7 -1.58 -10.91 -45.95
CA ALA A 7 -0.97 -12.20 -45.64
C ALA A 7 -0.26 -12.10 -44.28
N LEU A 8 -0.55 -13.05 -43.39
CA LEU A 8 0.09 -13.13 -42.09
C LEU A 8 1.55 -13.56 -42.27
N LEU A 9 2.47 -12.86 -41.61
CA LEU A 9 3.90 -13.14 -41.66
C LEU A 9 4.25 -14.36 -40.79
N ASP A 10 5.25 -15.12 -41.25
CA ASP A 10 5.93 -16.14 -40.47
C ASP A 10 6.73 -15.47 -39.34
N VAL A 11 6.79 -16.10 -38.17
CA VAL A 11 7.50 -15.59 -36.99
C VAL A 11 8.51 -16.63 -36.54
N ASP A 12 9.78 -16.25 -36.39
CA ASP A 12 10.87 -17.12 -35.93
C ASP A 12 10.97 -18.48 -36.67
N GLY A 13 10.75 -18.47 -37.99
CA GLY A 13 10.79 -19.68 -38.83
C GLY A 13 9.56 -20.59 -38.70
N ILE A 14 8.54 -20.19 -37.93
CA ILE A 14 7.27 -20.90 -37.81
C ILE A 14 6.28 -20.29 -38.80
N SER A 15 5.73 -21.15 -39.67
CA SER A 15 4.69 -20.75 -40.64
C SER A 15 3.54 -20.04 -39.93
N ALA A 16 3.06 -18.94 -40.50
CA ALA A 16 1.96 -18.13 -39.99
C ALA A 16 0.68 -18.93 -39.68
N SER A 17 0.49 -20.07 -40.36
CA SER A 17 -0.60 -21.04 -40.18
C SER A 17 -0.48 -21.87 -38.89
N LYS A 18 0.73 -21.99 -38.34
CA LYS A 18 1.08 -22.75 -37.13
C LYS A 18 1.37 -21.85 -35.92
N VAL A 19 1.47 -20.53 -36.12
CA VAL A 19 1.64 -19.58 -35.02
C VAL A 19 0.33 -19.48 -34.22
N ILE A 20 0.33 -20.06 -33.02
CA ILE A 20 -0.77 -19.91 -32.06
C ILE A 20 -0.70 -18.48 -31.49
N ARG A 21 -1.47 -17.56 -32.06
CA ARG A 21 -1.55 -16.16 -31.62
C ARG A 21 -2.53 -16.03 -30.46
N ASN A 22 -2.03 -16.24 -29.24
CA ASN A 22 -2.80 -15.99 -28.02
C ASN A 22 -2.72 -14.52 -27.62
N PHE A 23 -3.40 -13.62 -28.35
CA PHE A 23 -3.68 -12.29 -27.81
C PHE A 23 -4.79 -12.43 -26.75
N LYS A 24 -4.39 -12.70 -25.51
CA LYS A 24 -5.31 -12.80 -24.38
C LYS A 24 -5.32 -11.48 -23.63
N VAL A 25 -6.52 -10.92 -23.44
CA VAL A 25 -6.72 -9.80 -22.51
C VAL A 25 -6.39 -10.30 -21.11
N LYS A 26 -5.27 -9.85 -20.55
CA LYS A 26 -4.96 -10.06 -19.14
C LYS A 26 -5.74 -9.02 -18.34
N LYS A 27 -6.53 -9.48 -17.38
CA LYS A 27 -7.18 -8.59 -16.41
C LYS A 27 -6.16 -8.22 -15.34
N VAL A 28 -6.17 -6.95 -14.95
CA VAL A 28 -5.52 -6.48 -13.73
C VAL A 28 -6.64 -6.36 -12.70
N HIS A 29 -6.45 -6.95 -11.52
CA HIS A 29 -7.44 -6.88 -10.46
C HIS A 29 -7.48 -5.48 -9.85
N CYS A 30 -6.31 -4.97 -9.46
CA CYS A 30 -6.15 -3.63 -8.88
C CYS A 30 -4.84 -2.99 -9.36
N VAL A 31 -4.86 -1.67 -9.50
CA VAL A 31 -3.64 -0.86 -9.62
C VAL A 31 -3.50 -0.11 -8.31
N GLN A 32 -2.46 -0.45 -7.55
CA GLN A 32 -2.18 0.25 -6.29
C GLN A 32 -1.34 1.48 -6.59
N THR A 33 -1.74 2.63 -6.06
CA THR A 33 -1.03 3.89 -6.22
C THR A 33 -0.50 4.37 -4.89
N PHE A 34 0.73 4.84 -4.87
CA PHE A 34 1.28 5.59 -3.75
C PHE A 34 1.24 7.06 -4.12
N GLN A 35 0.62 7.86 -3.26
CA GLN A 35 0.42 9.27 -3.49
C GLN A 35 0.78 10.07 -2.25
N TRP A 36 1.23 11.30 -2.46
CA TRP A 36 1.31 12.28 -1.39
C TRP A 36 -0.10 12.60 -0.88
N ALA A 37 -0.19 13.12 0.35
CA ALA A 37 -1.48 13.55 0.92
C ALA A 37 -2.18 14.66 0.12
N CYS A 38 -1.48 15.32 -0.80
CA CYS A 38 -2.03 16.27 -1.77
C CYS A 38 -2.51 15.62 -3.09
N ASP A 39 -2.70 14.30 -3.09
CA ASP A 39 -3.13 13.48 -4.23
C ASP A 39 -2.18 13.47 -5.44
N VAL A 40 -0.92 13.88 -5.26
CA VAL A 40 0.10 13.76 -6.31
C VAL A 40 0.64 12.33 -6.33
N PRO A 41 0.49 11.58 -7.44
CA PRO A 41 1.02 10.22 -7.53
C PRO A 41 2.56 10.23 -7.49
N ILE A 42 3.12 9.39 -6.65
CA ILE A 42 4.56 9.14 -6.54
C ILE A 42 4.91 7.98 -7.48
N THR A 43 4.17 6.88 -7.35
CA THR A 43 4.41 5.63 -8.07
C THR A 43 3.17 4.74 -8.01
N TRP A 44 3.22 3.59 -8.70
CA TRP A 44 2.13 2.63 -8.75
C TRP A 44 2.63 1.22 -9.02
N GLY A 45 1.81 0.23 -8.65
CA GLY A 45 2.02 -1.19 -8.93
C GLY A 45 0.75 -1.88 -9.40
N LYS A 46 0.89 -3.08 -9.95
CA LYS A 46 -0.24 -3.89 -10.44
C LYS A 46 -0.40 -5.15 -9.62
N CYS A 47 -1.59 -5.31 -9.07
CA CYS A 47 -2.08 -6.54 -8.47
C CYS A 47 -2.90 -7.30 -9.52
N TYR A 48 -2.31 -8.34 -10.13
CA TYR A 48 -2.95 -9.02 -11.28
C TYR A 48 -4.12 -9.93 -10.89
N ILE A 49 -4.02 -10.62 -9.75
CA ILE A 49 -4.99 -11.66 -9.35
C ILE A 49 -5.84 -11.16 -8.17
N THR A 50 -5.20 -10.65 -7.13
CA THR A 50 -5.80 -10.14 -5.90
C THR A 50 -4.97 -8.99 -5.36
N GLU A 51 -5.56 -8.13 -4.54
CA GLU A 51 -4.81 -7.21 -3.67
C GLU A 51 -4.51 -7.94 -2.36
N SER A 52 -3.43 -8.74 -2.36
CA SER A 52 -3.02 -9.47 -1.16
C SER A 52 -1.96 -8.70 -0.36
N LEU A 53 -1.98 -8.85 0.96
CA LEU A 53 -1.04 -8.14 1.86
C LEU A 53 0.43 -8.39 1.48
N SER A 54 0.79 -9.62 1.09
CA SER A 54 2.14 -9.95 0.65
C SER A 54 2.54 -9.18 -0.62
N GLN A 55 1.63 -9.05 -1.59
CA GLN A 55 1.90 -8.29 -2.82
C GLN A 55 2.00 -6.79 -2.54
N VAL A 56 1.23 -6.27 -1.59
CA VAL A 56 1.35 -4.88 -1.15
C VAL A 56 2.71 -4.65 -0.47
N CYS A 57 3.15 -5.54 0.42
CA CYS A 57 4.50 -5.49 1.00
C CYS A 57 5.60 -5.54 -0.06
N GLU A 58 5.53 -6.49 -1.01
CA GLU A 58 6.49 -6.61 -2.11
C GLU A 58 6.55 -5.32 -2.95
N LEU A 59 5.40 -4.72 -3.22
CA LEU A 59 5.33 -3.45 -3.95
C LEU A 59 5.98 -2.31 -3.16
N MET A 60 5.71 -2.22 -1.85
CA MET A 60 6.35 -1.23 -0.98
C MET A 60 7.86 -1.40 -0.96
N ASP A 61 8.35 -2.63 -0.81
CA ASP A 61 9.78 -2.92 -0.81
C ASP A 61 10.43 -2.59 -2.16
N ASP A 62 9.76 -2.89 -3.29
CA ASP A 62 10.27 -2.59 -4.63
C ASP A 62 10.37 -1.08 -4.90
N ILE A 63 9.39 -0.29 -4.45
CA ILE A 63 9.36 1.16 -4.66
C ILE A 63 10.52 1.88 -3.96
N TRP A 64 10.79 1.53 -2.70
CA TRP A 64 11.80 2.20 -1.88
C TRP A 64 13.13 1.43 -1.79
N LYS A 65 13.30 0.39 -2.61
CA LYS A 65 14.49 -0.45 -2.61
C LYS A 65 15.80 0.34 -2.80
N ASP A 66 15.79 1.27 -3.74
CA ASP A 66 16.98 2.03 -4.13
C ASP A 66 17.20 3.27 -3.24
N HIS A 67 16.14 3.76 -2.61
CA HIS A 67 16.12 4.98 -1.78
C HIS A 67 15.35 4.76 -0.46
N PRO A 68 15.86 3.93 0.46
CA PRO A 68 15.20 3.68 1.75
C PRO A 68 15.11 4.95 2.62
N GLU A 69 15.96 5.94 2.39
CA GLU A 69 15.93 7.24 3.06
C GLU A 69 14.68 8.07 2.72
N ASP A 70 14.07 7.82 1.56
CA ASP A 70 12.87 8.53 1.08
C ASP A 70 11.57 7.86 1.54
N GLN A 71 11.68 6.83 2.38
CA GLN A 71 10.54 6.13 2.95
C GLN A 71 9.67 7.09 3.80
N PRO A 72 8.34 7.09 3.60
CA PRO A 72 7.47 8.00 4.32
C PRO A 72 7.44 7.68 5.82
N ASN A 73 7.48 8.69 6.68
CA ASN A 73 7.31 8.48 8.12
C ASN A 73 5.89 8.06 8.51
N PHE A 74 4.93 8.35 7.64
CA PHE A 74 3.51 8.05 7.83
C PHE A 74 2.89 7.54 6.54
N LEU A 75 2.14 6.45 6.65
CA LEU A 75 1.47 5.84 5.51
C LEU A 75 0.02 5.51 5.86
N PHE A 76 -0.91 5.95 5.03
CA PHE A 76 -2.32 5.59 5.14
C PHE A 76 -2.61 4.44 4.19
N TYR A 77 -3.29 3.41 4.70
CA TYR A 77 -3.75 2.26 3.95
C TYR A 77 -5.03 1.75 4.59
N ASP A 78 -6.03 1.41 3.78
CA ASP A 78 -7.38 1.07 4.24
C ASP A 78 -7.39 -0.15 5.18
N ASP A 79 -6.51 -1.12 4.92
CA ASP A 79 -6.33 -2.34 5.70
C ASP A 79 -4.97 -2.38 6.43
N ALA A 80 -4.53 -1.22 6.94
CA ALA A 80 -3.23 -1.07 7.59
C ALA A 80 -3.03 -2.01 8.79
N CYS A 81 -4.06 -2.28 9.61
CA CYS A 81 -3.90 -3.18 10.76
C CYS A 81 -3.52 -4.60 10.33
N ASN A 82 -4.18 -5.16 9.30
CA ASN A 82 -3.82 -6.48 8.79
C ASN A 82 -2.47 -6.46 8.07
N LEU A 83 -2.14 -5.38 7.35
CA LEU A 83 -0.83 -5.21 6.72
C LEU A 83 0.30 -5.23 7.76
N VAL A 84 0.16 -4.46 8.85
CA VAL A 84 1.13 -4.47 9.96
C VAL A 84 1.19 -5.83 10.62
N CYS A 85 0.05 -6.46 10.90
CA CYS A 85 0.01 -7.82 11.45
C CYS A 85 0.74 -8.82 10.54
N HIS A 86 0.55 -8.72 9.23
CA HIS A 86 1.28 -9.53 8.24
C HIS A 86 2.78 -9.27 8.29
N MET A 87 3.23 -8.02 8.39
CA MET A 87 4.65 -7.67 8.49
C MET A 87 5.31 -8.23 9.76
N VAL A 88 4.65 -8.07 10.92
CA VAL A 88 5.15 -8.57 12.22
C VAL A 88 5.19 -10.09 12.27
N THR A 89 4.24 -10.76 11.63
CA THR A 89 4.18 -12.23 11.61
C THR A 89 5.12 -12.85 10.57
N SER A 90 5.35 -12.16 9.45
CA SER A 90 6.21 -12.65 8.36
C SER A 90 7.69 -12.37 8.59
N HIS A 91 8.03 -11.35 9.40
CA HIS A 91 9.42 -10.94 9.63
C HIS A 91 9.72 -10.77 11.13
N PRO A 92 10.85 -11.33 11.63
CA PRO A 92 11.24 -11.16 13.03
C PRO A 92 11.47 -9.69 13.43
N GLU A 93 11.90 -8.87 12.47
CA GLU A 93 12.21 -7.45 12.64
C GLU A 93 11.73 -6.69 11.40
N PRO A 94 10.46 -6.23 11.38
CA PRO A 94 9.90 -5.54 10.22
C PRO A 94 10.54 -4.15 10.08
N LEU A 95 11.41 -3.97 9.07
CA LEU A 95 12.15 -2.72 8.83
C LEU A 95 11.23 -1.52 8.69
N TRP A 96 10.07 -1.70 8.04
CA TRP A 96 9.03 -0.67 7.89
C TRP A 96 8.59 -0.06 9.22
N LEU A 97 8.45 -0.86 10.28
CA LEU A 97 7.95 -0.36 11.57
C LEU A 97 9.00 0.43 12.37
N ARG A 98 10.26 0.49 11.91
CA ARG A 98 11.30 1.30 12.56
C ARG A 98 11.15 2.78 12.23
N SER A 99 10.93 3.10 10.96
CA SER A 99 10.89 4.47 10.41
C SER A 99 9.48 4.95 10.06
N THR A 100 8.57 4.02 9.75
CA THR A 100 7.22 4.30 9.27
C THR A 100 6.18 4.00 10.33
N ARG A 101 5.14 4.82 10.40
CA ARG A 101 3.90 4.56 11.13
C ARG A 101 2.77 4.39 10.14
N PHE A 102 2.01 3.33 10.28
CA PHE A 102 0.83 3.10 9.47
C PHE A 102 -0.34 3.73 10.20
N ILE A 103 -1.14 4.56 9.54
CA ILE A 103 -2.27 5.25 10.17
C ILE A 103 -3.56 4.68 9.59
N VAL A 104 -4.51 4.37 10.46
CA VAL A 104 -5.91 4.11 10.08
C VAL A 104 -6.78 5.32 10.40
N ASP A 105 -7.92 5.43 9.71
CA ASP A 105 -8.89 6.46 10.05
C ASP A 105 -9.51 6.24 11.44
N ALA A 106 -10.11 7.30 12.00
CA ALA A 106 -10.67 7.27 13.35
C ALA A 106 -11.83 6.27 13.49
N PHE A 107 -12.61 6.05 12.44
CA PHE A 107 -13.71 5.09 12.46
C PHE A 107 -13.16 3.66 12.55
N HIS A 108 -12.22 3.30 11.68
CA HIS A 108 -11.52 2.02 11.73
C HIS A 108 -10.90 1.77 13.11
N TYR A 109 -10.18 2.77 13.64
CA TYR A 109 -9.55 2.68 14.96
C TYR A 109 -10.58 2.43 16.07
N MET A 110 -11.66 3.20 16.11
CA MET A 110 -12.68 3.08 17.16
C MET A 110 -13.39 1.73 17.12
N THR A 111 -13.59 1.17 15.93
CA THR A 111 -14.31 -0.10 15.76
C THR A 111 -13.43 -1.31 16.07
N HIS A 112 -12.13 -1.29 15.73
CA HIS A 112 -11.26 -2.48 15.83
C HIS A 112 -10.29 -2.48 17.02
N ARG A 113 -10.03 -1.34 17.68
CA ARG A 113 -9.04 -1.24 18.79
C ARG A 113 -9.27 -2.22 19.95
N ALA A 114 -10.51 -2.65 20.18
CA ALA A 114 -10.84 -3.55 21.28
C ALA A 114 -10.49 -5.02 20.97
N THR A 115 -10.46 -5.38 19.69
CA THR A 115 -10.27 -6.76 19.21
C THR A 115 -8.91 -6.96 18.56
N ASP A 116 -8.23 -5.88 18.18
CA ASP A 116 -6.95 -5.91 17.48
C ASP A 116 -5.86 -5.22 18.31
N ALA A 117 -5.03 -6.06 18.95
CA ALA A 117 -3.91 -5.63 19.77
C ALA A 117 -2.76 -4.98 18.96
N VAL A 118 -2.76 -5.12 17.63
CA VAL A 118 -1.79 -4.48 16.74
C VAL A 118 -2.23 -3.04 16.43
N CYS A 119 -3.53 -2.79 16.25
CA CYS A 119 -4.02 -1.45 15.91
C CYS A 119 -3.67 -0.40 16.98
N HIS A 120 -3.71 -0.74 18.27
CA HIS A 120 -3.47 0.22 19.34
C HIS A 120 -2.03 0.79 19.38
N PRO A 121 -0.96 -0.03 19.35
CA PRO A 121 0.42 0.46 19.32
C PRO A 121 0.88 0.95 17.94
N TRP A 122 0.36 0.39 16.84
CA TRP A 122 0.96 0.60 15.51
C TRP A 122 0.10 1.40 14.55
N CYS A 123 -1.23 1.45 14.76
CA CYS A 123 -2.17 2.13 13.86
C CYS A 123 -2.87 3.35 14.46
N ASN A 124 -2.62 3.64 15.74
CA ASN A 124 -3.18 4.82 16.40
C ASN A 124 -2.58 6.10 15.79
N PRO A 125 -3.42 7.01 15.24
CA PRO A 125 -2.95 8.29 14.70
C PRO A 125 -2.30 9.20 15.74
N SER A 126 -2.55 8.97 17.05
CA SER A 126 -2.01 9.79 18.13
C SER A 126 -0.90 9.08 18.90
N PRO A 127 0.36 9.59 18.92
CA PRO A 127 1.30 9.28 19.97
C PRO A 127 0.66 9.69 21.30
N THR A 128 0.54 8.76 22.24
CA THR A 128 -0.01 9.03 23.58
C THR A 128 0.80 10.06 24.38
N ASP A 129 1.94 10.51 23.87
CA ASP A 129 2.88 11.43 24.51
C ASP A 129 2.92 12.83 23.88
N GLY A 130 2.10 13.11 22.85
CA GLY A 130 2.05 14.43 22.22
C GLY A 130 3.37 14.86 21.53
N SER A 131 4.29 13.92 21.27
CA SER A 131 5.64 14.19 20.75
C SER A 131 5.71 14.62 19.29
N ARG A 132 4.58 14.71 18.57
CA ARG A 132 4.56 15.04 17.14
C ARG A 132 3.71 16.29 16.84
N PRO A 133 4.27 17.26 16.08
CA PRO A 133 3.75 18.62 15.96
C PRO A 133 2.43 18.77 15.20
N ASP A 134 2.00 17.74 14.47
CA ASP A 134 0.83 17.79 13.59
C ASP A 134 -0.45 17.24 14.25
N LEU A 135 -0.39 16.93 15.54
CA LEU A 135 -1.50 16.35 16.30
C LEU A 135 -1.86 17.32 17.43
N LEU A 136 -3.15 17.59 17.57
CA LEU A 136 -3.71 18.51 18.56
C LEU A 136 -3.09 18.23 19.93
N ILE A 137 -2.39 19.23 20.48
CA ILE A 137 -1.89 19.17 21.85
C ILE A 137 -3.13 19.24 22.75
N SER A 138 -3.42 18.12 23.41
CA SER A 138 -4.46 18.03 24.44
C SER A 138 -4.34 19.19 25.42
N GLN A 139 -5.28 20.14 25.39
CA GLN A 139 -5.34 21.18 26.42
C GLN A 139 -5.83 20.57 27.72
N VAL A 140 -5.30 21.07 28.84
CA VAL A 140 -5.67 20.62 30.18
C VAL A 140 -6.26 21.80 30.94
N ASN A 141 -7.44 21.62 31.55
CA ASN A 141 -8.00 22.67 32.41
C ASN A 141 -7.22 22.79 33.73
N GLU A 142 -7.56 23.81 34.52
CA GLU A 142 -6.99 24.01 35.86
C GLU A 142 -7.23 22.84 36.84
N ALA A 143 -8.10 21.89 36.47
CA ALA A 143 -8.39 20.67 37.23
C ALA A 143 -7.65 19.42 36.69
N GLU A 144 -6.66 19.61 35.80
CA GLU A 144 -5.88 18.54 35.16
C GLU A 144 -6.72 17.59 34.27
N GLU A 145 -7.92 17.99 33.85
CA GLU A 145 -8.71 17.23 32.88
C GLU A 145 -8.39 17.66 31.45
N VAL A 146 -8.28 16.66 30.56
CA VAL A 146 -8.04 16.88 29.14
C VAL A 146 -9.30 17.40 28.44
N ILE A 147 -9.21 18.61 27.89
CA ILE A 147 -10.21 19.33 27.11
C ILE A 147 -9.61 19.64 25.73
N LEU A 148 -9.39 18.61 24.91
CA LEU A 148 -8.98 18.65 23.49
C LEU A 148 -8.16 19.88 23.06
#